data_AF-A0A379IGS3-F1
#
_entry.id   AF-A0A379IGS3-F1
#
_cell.length_a   1.000
_cell.length_b   1.000
_cell.length_c   1.000
_cell.angle_alpha   90.00
_cell.angle_beta   90.00
_cell.angle_gamma   90.00
#
_symmetry.space_group_name_H-M   'P 1'
#
loop_
_entity.id
_entity.type
_entity.pdbx_description
1 polymer ?
#
loop_
_entity_poly.entity_id
_entity_poly.type
_entity_poly.pdbx_seq_one_letter_code
_entity_poly.pdbx_strand_id
1 'polypeptide(L)'
;MNEHRHQYAITTMCRVLQIARAGFYQWLHQPVSERDQGNERLLKLIRDSYAASRGVYGALRVYGDLREAGERCGKHRVARLMRANRIKALRGYKAPRPIAGRPSIIAPNHLSRAFTVDAPNKAWVTDITYIRTWQGWLYLAVVVDLYARKVVGWSMKPTLARELALDALLMALWRRRPKERVLVHSDQGSQYGSDDWKRFCLANNLEQSMSRRGNCWDNAVAESFSSSLKKERIRKRIYKTRDLARVDVFDYIEIFYNRTRRHSHLGGVSPEAFERALL
;
A
#
# COMPACT_ATOMS: atom_id res chain seq x y z
N MET A 1 9.15 -44.50 -13.90
CA MET A 1 9.77 -45.71 -13.30
C MET A 1 8.84 -46.44 -12.35
N ASN A 2 8.28 -45.80 -11.32
CA ASN A 2 7.41 -46.50 -10.35
C ASN A 2 6.16 -47.12 -10.98
N GLU A 3 5.46 -46.39 -11.85
CA GLU A 3 4.25 -46.84 -12.53
C GLU A 3 4.49 -48.05 -13.47
N HIS A 4 5.71 -48.18 -14.01
CA HIS A 4 6.06 -49.24 -14.96
C HIS A 4 6.97 -50.32 -14.36
N ARG A 5 7.13 -50.36 -13.03
CA ARG A 5 8.03 -51.30 -12.33
C ARG A 5 7.68 -52.78 -12.49
N HIS A 6 6.45 -53.08 -12.88
CA HIS A 6 5.94 -54.43 -13.15
C HIS A 6 6.01 -54.81 -14.64
N GLN A 7 6.30 -53.84 -15.52
CA GLN A 7 6.38 -54.03 -16.97
C GLN A 7 7.83 -54.10 -17.46
N TYR A 8 8.75 -53.41 -16.77
CA TYR A 8 10.16 -53.37 -17.13
C TYR A 8 11.05 -53.54 -15.90
N ALA A 9 12.21 -54.20 -16.07
CA ALA A 9 13.18 -54.37 -15.00
C ALA A 9 13.73 -53.00 -14.54
N ILE A 10 13.76 -52.77 -13.22
CA ILE A 10 14.25 -51.53 -12.60
C ILE A 10 15.70 -51.25 -12.99
N THR A 11 16.53 -52.29 -13.10
CA THR A 11 17.93 -52.21 -13.57
C THR A 11 18.04 -51.59 -14.96
N THR A 12 17.19 -52.02 -15.89
CA THR A 12 17.14 -51.51 -17.26
C THR A 12 16.66 -50.07 -17.30
N MET A 13 15.59 -49.74 -16.58
CA MET A 13 15.07 -48.37 -16.52
C MET A 13 16.07 -47.39 -15.91
N CYS A 14 16.74 -47.76 -14.80
CA CYS A 14 17.80 -46.93 -14.19
C CYS A 14 18.95 -46.68 -15.16
N ARG A 15 19.38 -47.69 -15.94
CA ARG A 15 20.44 -47.56 -16.93
C ARG A 15 20.02 -46.64 -18.09
N VAL A 16 18.80 -46.78 -18.60
CA VAL A 16 18.29 -45.96 -19.71
C VAL A 16 18.11 -44.50 -19.30
N LEU A 17 17.58 -44.25 -18.09
CA LEU A 17 17.34 -42.91 -17.56
C LEU A 17 18.58 -42.28 -16.90
N GLN A 18 19.71 -43.00 -16.84
CA GLN A 18 20.96 -42.56 -16.20
C GLN A 18 20.77 -42.17 -14.71
N ILE A 19 19.97 -42.95 -13.98
CA ILE A 19 19.70 -42.76 -12.55
C ILE A 19 20.36 -43.88 -11.75
N ALA A 20 21.00 -43.54 -10.63
CA ALA A 20 21.55 -44.54 -9.72
C ALA A 20 20.43 -45.38 -9.08
N ARG A 21 20.56 -46.71 -9.07
CA ARG A 21 19.57 -47.62 -8.46
C ARG A 21 19.30 -47.29 -6.99
N ALA A 22 20.35 -46.99 -6.22
CA ALA A 22 20.22 -46.59 -4.82
C ALA A 22 19.35 -45.33 -4.66
N GLY A 23 19.48 -44.35 -5.54
CA GLY A 23 18.66 -43.14 -5.55
C GLY A 23 17.19 -43.42 -5.87
N PHE A 24 16.90 -44.38 -6.76
CA PHE A 24 15.52 -44.80 -7.04
C PHE A 24 14.85 -45.45 -5.82
N TYR A 25 15.54 -46.37 -5.13
CA TYR A 25 15.00 -47.01 -3.92
C TYR A 25 14.89 -46.02 -2.75
N GLN A 26 15.85 -45.10 -2.60
CA GLN A 26 15.75 -44.03 -1.62
C GLN A 26 14.52 -43.15 -1.88
N TRP A 27 14.28 -42.76 -3.14
CA TRP A 27 13.07 -42.04 -3.53
C TRP A 27 11.80 -42.87 -3.35
N LEU A 28 11.84 -44.19 -3.54
CA LEU A 28 10.69 -45.07 -3.31
C LEU A 28 10.27 -45.07 -1.83
N HIS A 29 11.23 -45.02 -0.90
CA HIS A 29 10.97 -44.93 0.54
C HIS A 29 10.67 -43.50 1.01
N GLN A 30 11.31 -42.49 0.41
CA GLN A 30 11.13 -41.07 0.71
C GLN A 30 10.97 -40.27 -0.60
N PRO A 31 9.75 -40.25 -1.18
CA PRO A 31 9.51 -39.63 -2.49
C PRO A 31 9.54 -38.10 -2.45
N VAL A 32 9.38 -37.51 -1.26
CA VAL A 32 9.42 -36.07 -1.03
C VAL A 32 10.71 -35.72 -0.30
N SER A 33 11.56 -34.92 -0.95
CA SER A 33 12.81 -34.47 -0.35
C SER A 33 12.54 -33.53 0.85
N GLU A 34 13.45 -33.48 1.83
CA GLU A 34 13.37 -32.50 2.93
C GLU A 34 13.25 -31.06 2.42
N ARG A 35 13.88 -30.78 1.28
CA ARG A 35 13.79 -29.47 0.61
C ARG A 35 12.37 -29.18 0.14
N ASP A 36 11.65 -30.18 -0.37
CA ASP A 36 10.29 -30.04 -0.84
C ASP A 36 9.31 -29.94 0.33
N GLN A 37 9.48 -30.74 1.38
CA GLN A 37 8.72 -30.57 2.64
C GLN A 37 8.92 -29.15 3.20
N GLY A 38 10.16 -28.66 3.22
CA GLY A 38 10.47 -27.29 3.63
C GLY A 38 9.88 -26.22 2.71
N ASN A 39 9.74 -26.51 1.40
CA ASN A 39 9.07 -25.61 0.45
C ASN A 39 7.55 -25.58 0.67
N GLU A 40 6.92 -26.71 0.98
CA GLU A 40 5.50 -26.78 1.30
C GLU A 40 5.16 -26.02 2.58
N ARG A 41 5.95 -26.23 3.65
CA ARG A 41 5.82 -25.45 4.89
C ARG A 41 5.93 -23.95 4.62
N LEU A 42 6.97 -23.53 3.90
CA LEU A 42 7.20 -22.13 3.56
C LEU A 42 6.07 -21.58 2.67
N LEU A 43 5.53 -22.39 1.76
CA LEU A 43 4.42 -22.00 0.91
C LEU A 43 3.14 -21.70 1.71
N LYS A 44 2.87 -22.46 2.79
CA LYS A 44 1.75 -22.16 3.69
C LYS A 44 1.88 -20.76 4.29
N LEU A 45 3.05 -20.43 4.83
CA LEU A 45 3.32 -19.10 5.40
C LEU A 45 3.25 -17.98 4.35
N ILE A 46 3.72 -18.25 3.11
CA ILE A 46 3.56 -17.33 1.98
C ILE A 46 2.07 -17.06 1.69
N ARG A 47 1.22 -18.10 1.72
CA ARG A 47 -0.22 -17.97 1.51
C ARG A 47 -0.87 -17.18 2.63
N ASP A 48 -0.48 -17.42 3.88
CA ASP A 48 -1.00 -16.71 5.05
C ASP A 48 -0.66 -15.21 4.99
N SER A 49 0.60 -14.85 4.73
CA SER A 49 1.03 -13.46 4.50
C SER A 49 0.29 -12.82 3.32
N TYR A 50 0.17 -13.54 2.20
CA TYR A 50 -0.54 -13.04 1.03
C TYR A 50 -2.03 -12.80 1.33
N ALA A 51 -2.69 -13.71 2.04
CA ALA A 51 -4.09 -13.59 2.44
C ALA A 51 -4.30 -12.44 3.45
N ALA A 52 -3.42 -12.30 4.44
CA ALA A 52 -3.43 -11.19 5.39
C ALA A 52 -3.30 -9.83 4.68
N SER A 53 -2.50 -9.77 3.61
CA SER A 53 -2.41 -8.60 2.72
C SER A 53 -3.59 -8.43 1.77
N ARG A 54 -4.62 -9.30 1.84
CA ARG A 54 -5.77 -9.38 0.91
C ARG A 54 -5.35 -9.53 -0.56
N GLY A 55 -4.23 -10.22 -0.78
CA GLY A 55 -3.65 -10.47 -2.10
C GLY A 55 -2.87 -9.30 -2.70
N VAL A 56 -2.51 -8.30 -1.90
CA VAL A 56 -1.77 -7.12 -2.37
C VAL A 56 -0.27 -7.40 -2.49
N TYR A 57 0.30 -8.18 -1.57
CA TYR A 57 1.75 -8.29 -1.44
C TYR A 57 2.39 -9.13 -2.55
N GLY A 58 3.50 -8.61 -3.06
CA GLY A 58 4.44 -9.35 -3.89
C GLY A 58 5.57 -9.96 -3.05
N ALA A 59 6.45 -10.72 -3.72
CA ALA A 59 7.50 -11.50 -3.07
C ALA A 59 8.36 -10.72 -2.08
N LEU A 60 8.66 -9.44 -2.33
CA LEU A 60 9.50 -8.66 -1.42
C LEU A 60 8.78 -8.30 -0.11
N ARG A 61 7.48 -7.98 -0.17
CA ARG A 61 6.69 -7.68 1.03
C ARG A 61 6.35 -8.94 1.81
N VAL A 62 6.01 -10.03 1.11
CA VAL A 62 5.84 -11.35 1.73
C VAL A 62 7.13 -11.80 2.41
N TYR A 63 8.28 -11.62 1.76
CA TYR A 63 9.57 -11.89 2.38
C TYR A 63 9.79 -11.05 3.66
N GLY A 64 9.37 -9.78 3.66
CA GLY A 64 9.37 -8.94 4.85
C GLY A 64 8.54 -9.54 5.99
N ASP A 65 7.32 -10.00 5.71
CA ASP A 65 6.43 -10.64 6.70
C ASP A 65 7.05 -11.90 7.27
N LEU A 66 7.61 -12.75 6.41
CA LEU A 66 8.26 -13.98 6.83
C LEU A 66 9.47 -13.67 7.72
N ARG A 67 10.28 -12.68 7.36
CA ARG A 67 11.45 -12.28 8.17
C ARG A 67 11.03 -11.75 9.54
N GLU A 68 9.96 -10.94 9.60
CA GLU A 68 9.42 -10.42 10.86
C GLU A 68 8.84 -11.54 11.74
N ALA A 69 8.25 -12.57 11.13
CA ALA A 69 7.82 -13.80 11.81
C ALA A 69 8.97 -14.75 12.21
N GLY A 70 10.24 -14.37 11.98
CA GLY A 70 11.42 -15.17 12.35
C GLY A 70 11.84 -16.22 11.32
N GLU A 71 11.23 -16.25 10.13
CA GLU A 71 11.54 -17.24 9.10
C GLU A 71 12.87 -16.96 8.40
N ARG A 72 13.80 -17.93 8.48
CA ARG A 72 15.09 -17.89 7.79
C ARG A 72 14.96 -18.40 6.36
N CYS A 73 14.59 -17.52 5.44
CA CYS A 73 14.52 -17.85 4.01
C CYS A 73 15.12 -16.76 3.12
N GLY A 74 15.53 -17.12 1.91
CA GLY A 74 16.04 -16.15 0.93
C GLY A 74 14.92 -15.53 0.08
N LYS A 75 15.04 -14.23 -0.23
CA LYS A 75 14.08 -13.50 -1.10
C LYS A 75 13.80 -14.20 -2.44
N HIS A 76 14.81 -14.82 -3.05
CA HIS A 76 14.67 -15.55 -4.31
C HIS A 76 13.90 -16.86 -4.17
N ARG A 77 14.01 -17.54 -3.00
CA ARG A 77 13.22 -18.74 -2.69
C ARG A 77 11.74 -18.39 -2.62
N VAL A 78 11.39 -17.31 -1.90
CA VAL A 78 10.02 -16.80 -1.80
C VAL A 78 9.48 -16.45 -3.19
N ALA A 79 10.22 -15.67 -3.98
CA ALA A 79 9.81 -15.27 -5.33
C ALA A 79 9.59 -16.48 -6.26
N ARG A 80 10.45 -17.49 -6.21
CA ARG A 80 10.31 -18.73 -6.98
C ARG A 80 9.05 -19.50 -6.59
N LEU A 81 8.80 -19.69 -5.29
CA LEU A 81 7.62 -20.42 -4.80
C LEU A 81 6.32 -19.69 -5.16
N MET A 82 6.27 -18.37 -5.01
CA MET A 82 5.12 -17.57 -5.44
C MET A 82 4.85 -17.71 -6.94
N ARG A 83 5.90 -17.64 -7.77
CA ARG A 83 5.77 -17.80 -9.23
C ARG A 83 5.23 -19.17 -9.61
N ALA A 84 5.80 -20.24 -9.04
CA ALA A 84 5.38 -21.61 -9.29
C ALA A 84 3.90 -21.85 -8.91
N ASN A 85 3.43 -21.18 -7.84
CA ASN A 85 2.07 -21.30 -7.35
C ASN A 85 1.12 -20.21 -7.86
N ARG A 86 1.51 -19.45 -8.90
CA ARG A 86 0.72 -18.37 -9.52
C ARG A 86 0.27 -17.27 -8.53
N ILE A 87 0.96 -17.11 -7.40
CA ILE A 87 0.73 -16.03 -6.43
C ILE A 87 1.43 -14.78 -6.97
N LYS A 88 0.65 -13.75 -7.29
CA LYS A 88 1.15 -12.53 -7.94
C LYS A 88 0.56 -11.30 -7.28
N ALA A 89 1.39 -10.30 -7.03
CA ALA A 89 0.92 -9.00 -6.53
C ALA A 89 -0.06 -8.38 -7.53
N LEU A 90 -1.09 -7.70 -7.02
CA LEU A 90 -1.95 -6.84 -7.83
C LEU A 90 -1.09 -5.77 -8.54
N ARG A 91 -1.27 -5.58 -9.85
CA ARG A 91 -0.60 -4.54 -10.66
C ARG A 91 -1.49 -3.29 -10.79
N GLY A 92 -0.87 -2.11 -10.91
CA GLY A 92 -1.52 -0.79 -10.93
C GLY A 92 -2.12 -0.39 -12.28
N TYR A 93 -2.78 0.77 -12.32
CA TYR A 93 -3.28 1.41 -13.54
C TYR A 93 -2.12 1.96 -14.40
N LYS A 94 -2.34 2.18 -15.70
CA LYS A 94 -1.46 3.04 -16.50
C LYS A 94 -1.60 4.47 -16.00
N ALA A 95 -0.51 5.23 -15.97
CA ALA A 95 -0.55 6.64 -15.57
C ALA A 95 -1.50 7.41 -16.52
N PRO A 96 -2.45 8.20 -16.01
CA PRO A 96 -3.24 9.10 -16.84
C PRO A 96 -2.33 10.18 -17.47
N ARG A 97 -2.76 10.74 -18.60
CA ARG A 97 -2.03 11.84 -19.27
C ARG A 97 -2.20 13.12 -18.46
N PRO A 98 -1.13 13.92 -18.27
CA PRO A 98 -1.23 15.21 -17.61
C PRO A 98 -2.08 16.19 -18.44
N ILE A 99 -2.97 16.92 -17.79
CA ILE A 99 -3.74 18.03 -18.38
C ILE A 99 -3.15 19.33 -17.82
N ALA A 100 -2.62 20.19 -18.68
CA ALA A 100 -2.07 21.49 -18.30
C ALA A 100 -3.11 22.61 -18.54
N GLY A 101 -3.16 23.59 -17.64
CA GLY A 101 -3.98 24.81 -17.76
C GLY A 101 -3.21 26.04 -17.24
N ARG A 102 -3.73 27.25 -17.49
CA ARG A 102 -3.06 28.52 -17.15
C ARG A 102 -2.76 28.65 -15.65
N PRO A 103 -1.59 29.14 -15.21
CA PRO A 103 -1.25 29.23 -13.80
C PRO A 103 -2.19 30.20 -13.05
N SER A 104 -2.73 29.77 -11.91
CA SER A 104 -3.15 30.68 -10.84
C SER A 104 -2.26 30.42 -9.63
N ILE A 105 -1.76 31.47 -8.99
CA ILE A 105 -0.95 31.36 -7.78
C ILE A 105 -1.84 31.80 -6.62
N ILE A 106 -2.40 30.84 -5.88
CA ILE A 106 -3.24 31.11 -4.71
C ILE A 106 -2.40 31.11 -3.42
N ALA A 107 -1.38 30.25 -3.33
CA ALA A 107 -0.38 30.23 -2.27
C ALA A 107 0.98 29.74 -2.80
N PRO A 108 2.12 30.09 -2.15
CA PRO A 108 3.45 29.64 -2.58
C PRO A 108 3.67 28.15 -2.35
N ASN A 109 4.54 27.53 -3.16
CA ASN A 109 4.98 26.14 -2.93
C ASN A 109 6.10 26.08 -1.88
N HIS A 110 5.75 26.27 -0.61
CA HIS A 110 6.69 26.11 0.51
C HIS A 110 7.27 24.69 0.65
N LEU A 111 6.50 23.63 0.37
CA LEU A 111 6.99 22.24 0.51
C LEU A 111 8.13 21.94 -0.47
N SER A 112 8.05 22.44 -1.70
CA SER A 112 9.10 22.31 -2.73
C SER A 112 9.66 20.88 -2.88
N ARG A 113 8.78 19.87 -2.75
CA ARG A 113 9.10 18.43 -2.82
C ARG A 113 10.02 17.90 -1.72
N ALA A 114 10.21 18.65 -0.63
CA ALA A 114 10.88 18.19 0.59
C ALA A 114 9.99 17.17 1.33
N PHE A 115 9.87 15.96 0.78
CA PHE A 115 8.96 14.94 1.29
C PHE A 115 9.49 14.20 2.52
N THR A 116 10.76 14.36 2.86
CA THR A 116 11.38 13.75 4.05
C THR A 116 11.46 14.81 5.13
N VAL A 117 10.85 14.51 6.28
CA VAL A 117 10.90 15.35 7.48
C VAL A 117 11.43 14.50 8.64
N ASP A 118 12.03 15.15 9.62
CA ASP A 118 12.74 14.55 10.75
C ASP A 118 11.85 14.27 11.97
N ALA A 119 10.67 14.90 12.04
CA ALA A 119 9.73 14.71 13.14
C ALA A 119 8.25 14.67 12.66
N PRO A 120 7.36 14.02 13.42
CA PRO A 120 5.93 14.07 13.18
C PRO A 120 5.40 15.51 13.16
N ASN A 121 4.34 15.75 12.39
CA ASN A 121 3.63 17.03 12.34
C ASN A 121 4.45 18.23 11.87
N LYS A 122 5.59 18.04 11.19
CA LYS A 122 6.28 19.15 10.50
C LYS A 122 5.57 19.55 9.22
N ALA A 123 5.13 18.55 8.44
CA ALA A 123 4.42 18.78 7.20
C ALA A 123 3.42 17.67 6.91
N TRP A 124 2.22 18.08 6.51
CA TRP A 124 1.13 17.23 6.06
C TRP A 124 0.86 17.50 4.58
N VAL A 125 0.55 16.45 3.82
CA VAL A 125 0.02 16.58 2.45
C VAL A 125 -1.44 16.17 2.41
N THR A 126 -2.22 16.81 1.55
CA THR A 126 -3.63 16.50 1.34
C THR A 126 -3.96 16.40 -0.14
N ASP A 127 -4.90 15.52 -0.45
CA ASP A 127 -5.44 15.31 -1.79
C ASP A 127 -6.89 14.81 -1.69
N ILE A 128 -7.66 15.02 -2.75
CA ILE A 128 -9.00 14.48 -2.90
C ILE A 128 -9.01 13.45 -4.02
N THR A 129 -9.51 12.27 -3.72
CA THR A 129 -9.83 11.25 -4.71
C THR A 129 -11.32 10.90 -4.68
N TYR A 130 -11.79 10.25 -5.73
CA TYR A 130 -13.17 9.81 -5.86
C TYR A 130 -13.26 8.30 -6.12
N ILE A 131 -14.36 7.71 -5.67
CA ILE A 131 -14.64 6.28 -5.64
C ILE A 131 -16.01 6.05 -6.27
N ARG A 132 -16.09 5.15 -7.25
CA ARG A 132 -17.35 4.86 -7.95
C ARG A 132 -18.23 3.93 -7.11
N THR A 133 -19.48 4.32 -6.93
CA THR A 133 -20.55 3.47 -6.37
C THR A 133 -21.76 3.50 -7.30
N TRP A 134 -22.74 2.62 -7.14
CA TRP A 134 -23.98 2.66 -7.93
C TRP A 134 -24.85 3.88 -7.62
N GLN A 135 -24.72 4.44 -6.42
CA GLN A 135 -25.43 5.67 -6.03
C GLN A 135 -24.74 6.95 -6.54
N GLY A 136 -23.62 6.83 -7.25
CA GLY A 136 -22.79 7.94 -7.74
C GLY A 136 -21.40 7.95 -7.10
N TRP A 137 -20.74 9.10 -7.12
CA TRP A 137 -19.39 9.22 -6.56
C TRP A 137 -19.42 9.35 -5.04
N LEU A 138 -18.43 8.73 -4.40
CA LEU A 138 -18.00 9.03 -3.03
C LEU A 138 -16.65 9.73 -3.13
N TYR A 139 -16.57 10.96 -2.63
CA TYR A 139 -15.33 11.72 -2.57
C TYR A 139 -14.64 11.47 -1.22
N LEU A 140 -13.32 11.34 -1.25
CA LEU A 140 -12.45 11.07 -0.12
C LEU A 140 -11.35 12.14 -0.10
N ALA A 141 -11.32 12.96 0.94
CA ALA A 141 -10.16 13.76 1.28
C ALA A 141 -9.29 13.01 2.29
N VAL A 142 -7.98 13.08 2.14
CA VAL A 142 -7.01 12.53 3.09
C VAL A 142 -5.98 13.56 3.50
N VAL A 143 -5.45 13.41 4.70
CA VAL A 143 -4.31 14.16 5.24
C VAL A 143 -3.27 13.14 5.67
N VAL A 144 -2.09 13.19 5.03
CA VAL A 144 -0.98 12.28 5.28
C VAL A 144 0.15 13.05 5.93
N ASP A 145 0.63 12.58 7.08
CA ASP A 145 1.84 13.09 7.70
C ASP A 145 3.07 12.57 6.96
N LEU A 146 3.95 13.48 6.54
CA LEU A 146 5.13 13.14 5.74
C LEU A 146 6.16 12.32 6.51
N TYR A 147 6.23 12.43 7.84
CA TYR A 147 7.20 11.74 8.67
C TYR A 147 7.10 10.22 8.52
N ALA A 148 5.93 9.67 8.87
CA ALA A 148 5.67 8.23 8.85
C ALA A 148 4.82 7.78 7.67
N ARG A 149 4.45 8.69 6.75
CA ARG A 149 3.47 8.43 5.67
C ARG A 149 2.12 7.95 6.18
N LYS A 150 1.78 8.30 7.43
CA LYS A 150 0.55 7.90 8.11
C LYS A 150 -0.60 8.78 7.67
N VAL A 151 -1.75 8.19 7.36
CA VAL A 151 -2.98 8.97 7.18
C VAL A 151 -3.45 9.40 8.57
N VAL A 152 -3.36 10.69 8.85
CA VAL A 152 -3.70 11.27 10.15
C VAL A 152 -5.10 11.87 10.19
N GLY A 153 -5.71 12.15 9.05
CA GLY A 153 -7.10 12.57 8.93
C GLY A 153 -7.69 12.22 7.58
N TRP A 154 -9.01 12.07 7.52
CA TRP A 154 -9.74 11.80 6.29
C TRP A 154 -11.22 12.17 6.44
N SER A 155 -11.90 12.38 5.33
CA SER A 155 -13.35 12.63 5.29
C SER A 155 -13.95 12.08 4.02
N MET A 156 -15.22 11.65 4.07
CA MET A 156 -15.92 11.00 2.96
C MET A 156 -17.33 11.55 2.73
N LYS A 157 -17.56 12.23 1.60
CA LYS A 157 -18.83 12.90 1.28
C LYS A 157 -19.35 12.56 -0.12
N PRO A 158 -20.68 12.66 -0.35
CA PRO A 158 -21.27 12.42 -1.67
C PRO A 158 -20.97 13.54 -2.68
N THR A 159 -20.53 14.72 -2.21
CA THR A 159 -20.24 15.91 -3.02
C THR A 159 -18.81 16.39 -2.79
N LEU A 160 -18.26 17.08 -3.80
CA LEU A 160 -16.93 17.70 -3.76
C LEU A 160 -17.01 19.12 -3.14
N ALA A 161 -17.62 19.21 -1.97
CA ALA A 161 -17.79 20.48 -1.24
C ALA A 161 -16.54 20.79 -0.38
N ARG A 162 -16.33 22.07 -0.04
CA ARG A 162 -15.17 22.54 0.75
C ARG A 162 -15.08 21.85 2.11
N GLU A 163 -16.21 21.52 2.71
CA GLU A 163 -16.32 20.86 4.01
C GLU A 163 -15.67 19.46 3.99
N LEU A 164 -15.59 18.81 2.83
CA LEU A 164 -14.86 17.55 2.69
C LEU A 164 -13.39 17.70 3.11
N ALA A 165 -12.72 18.74 2.62
CA ALA A 165 -11.31 18.98 2.92
C ALA A 165 -11.13 19.48 4.37
N LEU A 166 -11.99 20.40 4.81
CA LEU A 166 -11.95 20.96 6.16
C LEU A 166 -12.16 19.88 7.24
N ASP A 167 -13.12 18.97 7.06
CA ASP A 167 -13.39 17.89 8.02
C ASP A 167 -12.20 16.92 8.14
N ALA A 168 -11.52 16.63 7.02
CA ALA A 168 -10.33 15.77 7.03
C ALA A 168 -9.18 16.43 7.82
N LEU A 169 -8.99 17.74 7.64
CA LEU A 169 -7.97 18.51 8.35
C LEU A 169 -8.29 18.69 9.83
N LEU A 170 -9.57 18.92 10.15
CA LEU A 170 -10.08 18.95 11.52
C LEU A 170 -9.80 17.62 12.21
N MET A 171 -10.10 16.49 11.57
CA MET A 171 -9.79 15.17 12.12
C MET A 171 -8.28 14.99 12.40
N ALA A 172 -7.41 15.46 11.49
CA ALA A 172 -5.96 15.39 11.68
C ALA A 172 -5.50 16.20 12.89
N LEU A 173 -6.00 17.44 13.04
CA LEU A 173 -5.72 18.29 14.20
C LEU A 173 -6.15 17.64 15.51
N TRP A 174 -7.37 17.10 15.58
CA TRP A 174 -7.89 16.44 16.79
C TRP A 174 -7.06 15.23 17.22
N ARG A 175 -6.60 14.44 16.24
CA ARG A 175 -5.78 13.24 16.47
C ARG A 175 -4.34 13.57 16.84
N ARG A 176 -3.74 14.59 16.22
CA ARG A 176 -2.31 14.88 16.36
C ARG A 176 -1.99 15.96 17.39
N ARG A 177 -2.92 16.89 17.63
CA ARG A 177 -2.78 18.04 18.54
C ARG A 177 -1.39 18.69 18.45
N PRO A 178 -0.97 19.14 17.25
CA PRO A 178 0.35 19.70 17.07
C PRO A 178 0.54 20.94 17.94
N LYS A 179 1.72 21.05 18.57
CA LYS A 179 2.08 22.22 19.40
C LYS A 179 2.76 23.31 18.58
N GLU A 180 3.43 22.92 17.51
CA GLU A 180 4.15 23.80 16.60
C GLU A 180 3.34 24.04 15.33
N ARG A 181 3.78 25.02 14.54
CA ARG A 181 3.20 25.30 13.23
C ARG A 181 3.39 24.09 12.31
N VAL A 182 2.34 23.69 11.62
CA VAL A 182 2.38 22.57 10.66
C VAL A 182 2.19 23.09 9.25
N LEU A 183 3.07 22.71 8.33
CA LEU A 183 2.89 23.00 6.92
C LEU A 183 1.84 22.05 6.33
N VAL A 184 0.83 22.57 5.64
CA VAL A 184 -0.22 21.79 4.97
C VAL A 184 -0.14 22.03 3.47
N HIS A 185 0.28 21.00 2.75
CA HIS A 185 0.49 21.06 1.31
C HIS A 185 -0.65 20.39 0.54
N SER A 186 -1.22 21.10 -0.44
CA SER A 186 -2.31 20.60 -1.29
C SER A 186 -2.04 20.81 -2.78
N ASP A 187 -2.89 20.24 -3.62
CA ASP A 187 -2.97 20.67 -5.01
C ASP A 187 -3.65 22.06 -5.15
N GLN A 188 -3.89 22.50 -6.39
CA GLN A 188 -4.61 23.76 -6.67
C GLN A 188 -6.14 23.58 -6.84
N GLY A 189 -6.72 22.56 -6.23
CA GLY A 189 -8.18 22.38 -6.20
C GLY A 189 -8.90 23.58 -5.58
N SER A 190 -10.12 23.86 -6.06
CA SER A 190 -10.91 25.01 -5.60
C SER A 190 -11.23 24.98 -4.10
N GLN A 191 -11.31 23.77 -3.51
CA GLN A 191 -11.54 23.57 -2.08
C GLN A 191 -10.39 24.16 -1.25
N TYR A 192 -9.16 23.91 -1.67
CA TYR A 192 -7.95 24.38 -1.00
C TYR A 192 -7.64 25.85 -1.27
N GLY A 193 -8.16 26.40 -2.36
CA GLY A 193 -8.05 27.84 -2.65
C GLY A 193 -9.09 28.72 -1.97
N SER A 194 -10.09 28.12 -1.31
CA SER A 194 -11.24 28.83 -0.73
C SER A 194 -10.86 29.71 0.47
N ASP A 195 -11.66 30.75 0.72
CA ASP A 195 -11.46 31.66 1.86
C ASP A 195 -11.60 30.92 3.20
N ASP A 196 -12.57 30.03 3.31
CA ASP A 196 -12.75 29.19 4.51
C ASP A 196 -11.52 28.34 4.80
N TRP A 197 -10.89 27.76 3.76
CA TRP A 197 -9.66 26.99 3.93
C TRP A 197 -8.53 27.86 4.48
N LYS A 198 -8.34 29.05 3.91
CA LYS A 198 -7.32 30.01 4.38
C LYS A 198 -7.56 30.42 5.83
N ARG A 199 -8.80 30.80 6.17
CA ARG A 199 -9.19 31.17 7.55
C ARG A 199 -8.99 30.01 8.51
N PHE A 200 -9.39 28.79 8.13
CA PHE A 200 -9.21 27.60 8.94
C PHE A 200 -7.72 27.32 9.21
N CYS A 201 -6.88 27.38 8.18
CA CYS A 201 -5.44 27.19 8.35
C CYS A 201 -4.85 28.23 9.31
N LEU A 202 -5.19 29.51 9.13
CA LEU A 202 -4.71 30.60 9.98
C LEU A 202 -5.13 30.40 11.45
N ALA A 203 -6.40 30.09 11.70
CA ALA A 203 -6.93 29.91 13.06
C ALA A 203 -6.33 28.70 13.80
N ASN A 204 -5.78 27.72 13.08
CA ASN A 204 -5.24 26.48 13.67
C ASN A 204 -3.72 26.39 13.59
N ASN A 205 -3.02 27.52 13.39
CA ASN A 205 -1.56 27.58 13.25
C ASN A 205 -1.01 26.64 12.16
N LEU A 206 -1.69 26.60 11.02
CA LEU A 206 -1.29 25.82 9.85
C LEU A 206 -0.76 26.75 8.77
N GLU A 207 0.37 26.39 8.16
CA GLU A 207 0.97 27.12 7.05
C GLU A 207 0.55 26.49 5.72
N GLN A 208 -0.22 27.22 4.92
CA GLN A 208 -0.68 26.72 3.63
C GLN A 208 0.48 26.67 2.63
N SER A 209 0.60 25.54 1.95
CA SER A 209 1.47 25.35 0.79
C SER A 209 0.68 24.74 -0.35
N MET A 210 0.91 25.16 -1.59
CA MET A 210 0.20 24.61 -2.75
C MET A 210 1.16 24.22 -3.86
N SER A 211 0.88 23.08 -4.49
CA SER A 211 1.60 22.64 -5.69
C SER A 211 1.53 23.68 -6.82
N ARG A 212 2.47 23.59 -7.76
CA ARG A 212 2.33 24.32 -9.03
C ARG A 212 1.26 23.65 -9.88
N ARG A 213 0.42 24.44 -10.57
CA ARG A 213 -0.61 23.91 -11.46
C ARG A 213 -0.02 22.92 -12.47
N GLY A 214 -0.66 21.76 -12.62
CA GLY A 214 -0.23 20.71 -13.57
C GLY A 214 1.05 19.98 -13.17
N ASN A 215 1.55 20.15 -11.94
CA ASN A 215 2.77 19.51 -11.46
C ASN A 215 2.45 18.45 -10.38
N CYS A 216 2.06 17.27 -10.83
CA CYS A 216 1.75 16.11 -9.96
C CYS A 216 2.89 15.74 -8.99
N TRP A 217 4.14 16.01 -9.40
CA TRP A 217 5.31 15.73 -8.58
C TRP A 217 5.37 16.55 -7.30
N ASP A 218 4.71 17.71 -7.24
CA ASP A 218 4.70 18.56 -6.05
C ASP A 218 3.82 17.94 -4.93
N ASN A 219 2.81 17.12 -5.27
CA ASN A 219 1.95 16.42 -4.31
C ASN A 219 2.07 14.88 -4.36
N ALA A 220 3.23 14.37 -4.81
CA ALA A 220 3.44 12.96 -5.16
C ALA A 220 3.13 11.96 -4.03
N VAL A 221 3.28 12.35 -2.77
CA VAL A 221 3.01 11.47 -1.61
C VAL A 221 1.52 11.21 -1.46
N ALA A 222 0.67 12.23 -1.56
CA ALA A 222 -0.77 12.07 -1.50
C ALA A 222 -1.29 11.32 -2.73
N GLU A 223 -0.75 11.61 -3.92
CA GLU A 223 -1.07 10.87 -5.14
C GLU A 223 -0.67 9.38 -5.04
N SER A 224 0.48 9.09 -4.45
CA SER A 224 0.95 7.71 -4.20
C SER A 224 0.02 6.95 -3.25
N PHE A 225 -0.52 7.63 -2.23
CA PHE A 225 -1.59 7.07 -1.39
C PHE A 225 -2.84 6.78 -2.22
N SER A 226 -3.35 7.76 -2.98
CA SER A 226 -4.54 7.61 -3.82
C SER A 226 -4.40 6.46 -4.83
N SER A 227 -3.22 6.32 -5.42
CA SER A 227 -2.85 5.22 -6.32
C SER A 227 -2.84 3.87 -5.61
N SER A 228 -2.25 3.81 -4.40
CA SER A 228 -2.23 2.60 -3.57
C SER A 228 -3.64 2.17 -3.19
N LEU A 229 -4.47 3.06 -2.64
CA LEU A 229 -5.87 2.77 -2.29
C LEU A 229 -6.65 2.23 -3.50
N LYS A 230 -6.57 2.93 -4.64
CA LYS A 230 -7.29 2.50 -5.86
C LYS A 230 -6.84 1.13 -6.34
N LYS A 231 -5.54 0.88 -6.35
CA LYS A 231 -4.96 -0.38 -6.80
C LYS A 231 -5.26 -1.54 -5.86
N GLU A 232 -5.09 -1.33 -4.58
CA GLU A 232 -5.06 -2.37 -3.56
C GLU A 232 -6.47 -2.71 -3.06
N ARG A 233 -7.42 -1.76 -3.14
CA ARG A 233 -8.77 -1.95 -2.63
C ARG A 233 -9.88 -1.79 -3.67
N ILE A 234 -9.83 -0.74 -4.49
CA ILE A 234 -11.00 -0.32 -5.28
C ILE A 234 -11.06 -0.97 -6.67
N ARG A 235 -9.92 -1.25 -7.32
CA ARG A 235 -9.82 -1.48 -8.77
C ARG A 235 -10.82 -2.47 -9.40
N LYS A 236 -11.23 -3.51 -8.68
CA LYS A 236 -12.11 -4.56 -9.19
C LYS A 236 -13.48 -4.55 -8.52
N ARG A 237 -13.87 -3.42 -7.94
CA ARG A 237 -15.07 -3.27 -7.13
C ARG A 237 -15.79 -1.99 -7.51
N ILE A 238 -17.10 -2.10 -7.70
CA ILE A 238 -18.00 -0.95 -7.68
C ILE A 238 -18.96 -1.24 -6.54
N TYR A 239 -19.05 -0.33 -5.59
CA TYR A 239 -19.87 -0.54 -4.40
C TYR A 239 -21.34 -0.29 -4.72
N LYS A 240 -22.24 -1.11 -4.15
CA LYS A 240 -23.68 -0.92 -4.30
C LYS A 240 -24.13 0.40 -3.66
N THR A 241 -23.58 0.74 -2.50
CA THR A 241 -23.92 1.96 -1.76
C THR A 241 -22.68 2.74 -1.37
N ARG A 242 -22.86 4.03 -1.06
CA ARG A 242 -21.80 4.87 -0.48
C ARG A 242 -21.36 4.38 0.89
N ASP A 243 -22.26 3.83 1.71
CA ASP A 243 -21.93 3.35 3.04
C ASP A 243 -21.03 2.11 3.01
N LEU A 244 -21.29 1.19 2.07
CA LEU A 244 -20.38 0.05 1.85
C LEU A 244 -18.99 0.53 1.43
N ALA A 245 -18.91 1.56 0.58
CA ALA A 245 -17.62 2.15 0.22
C ALA A 245 -16.95 2.83 1.43
N ARG A 246 -17.70 3.56 2.28
CA ARG A 246 -17.18 4.20 3.49
C ARG A 246 -16.56 3.19 4.45
N VAL A 247 -17.27 2.12 4.77
CA VAL A 247 -16.77 1.06 5.67
C VAL A 247 -15.50 0.41 5.09
N ASP A 248 -15.49 0.13 3.79
CA ASP A 248 -14.36 -0.52 3.14
C ASP A 248 -13.11 0.37 3.08
N VAL A 249 -13.29 1.68 2.85
CA VAL A 249 -12.22 2.67 2.82
C VAL A 249 -11.71 2.97 4.23
N PHE A 250 -12.60 3.06 5.22
CA PHE A 250 -12.24 3.16 6.63
C PHE A 250 -11.33 2.01 7.06
N ASP A 251 -11.76 0.75 6.81
CA ASP A 251 -10.97 -0.44 7.09
C ASP A 251 -9.62 -0.40 6.35
N TYR A 252 -9.60 0.03 5.09
CA TYR A 252 -8.35 0.18 4.36
C TYR A 252 -7.42 1.19 5.03
N ILE A 253 -7.89 2.36 5.44
CA ILE A 253 -7.04 3.42 6.01
C ILE A 253 -6.56 3.02 7.41
N GLU A 254 -7.49 2.72 8.32
CA GLU A 254 -7.19 2.57 9.75
C GLU A 254 -6.60 1.21 10.08
N ILE A 255 -7.10 0.14 9.46
CA ILE A 255 -6.71 -1.24 9.83
C ILE A 255 -5.59 -1.74 8.92
N PHE A 256 -5.66 -1.49 7.61
CA PHE A 256 -4.65 -2.00 6.69
C PHE A 256 -3.49 -1.03 6.48
N TYR A 257 -3.74 0.18 5.96
CA TYR A 257 -2.72 1.12 5.51
C TYR A 257 -1.85 1.62 6.66
N ASN A 258 -2.46 2.14 7.73
CA ASN A 258 -1.71 2.70 8.85
C ASN A 258 -1.00 1.62 9.68
N ARG A 259 -1.68 0.48 9.95
CA ARG A 259 -1.20 -0.52 10.92
C ARG A 259 -0.38 -1.66 10.33
N THR A 260 -0.71 -2.10 9.12
CA THR A 260 -0.21 -3.38 8.59
C THR A 260 0.60 -3.21 7.30
N ARG A 261 0.26 -2.21 6.48
CA ARG A 261 0.80 -2.07 5.12
C ARG A 261 2.28 -1.69 5.15
N ARG A 262 3.13 -2.57 4.64
CA ARG A 262 4.57 -2.31 4.47
C ARG A 262 4.84 -1.19 3.49
N HIS A 263 5.58 -0.19 3.96
CA HIS A 263 5.92 0.99 3.19
C HIS A 263 7.42 1.00 2.84
N SER A 264 7.75 1.09 1.54
CA SER A 264 9.16 1.05 1.09
C SER A 264 9.99 2.23 1.59
N HIS A 265 9.39 3.42 1.66
CA HIS A 265 10.04 4.60 2.24
C HIS A 265 10.42 4.42 3.72
N LEU A 266 9.71 3.56 4.46
CA LEU A 266 9.93 3.33 5.89
C LEU A 266 10.76 2.06 6.13
N GLY A 267 11.60 1.66 5.18
CA GLY A 267 12.39 0.43 5.30
C GLY A 267 11.56 -0.87 5.34
N GLY A 268 10.29 -0.81 4.93
CA GLY A 268 9.40 -1.98 4.85
C GLY A 268 8.57 -2.26 6.11
N VAL A 269 8.50 -1.34 7.08
CA VAL A 269 7.51 -1.41 8.17
C VAL A 269 6.25 -0.61 7.83
N SER A 270 5.20 -0.75 8.65
CA SER A 270 3.97 0.06 8.52
C SER A 270 4.16 1.47 9.08
N PRO A 271 3.35 2.45 8.66
CA PRO A 271 3.36 3.81 9.23
C PRO A 271 3.31 3.83 10.75
N GLU A 272 2.41 3.04 11.36
CA GLU A 272 2.27 3.01 12.81
C GLU A 272 3.46 2.33 13.50
N ALA A 273 3.99 1.24 12.93
CA ALA A 273 5.18 0.58 13.48
C ALA A 273 6.41 1.49 13.42
N PHE A 274 6.56 2.29 12.35
CA PHE A 274 7.63 3.27 12.22
C PHE A 274 7.55 4.35 13.31
N GLU A 275 6.37 4.93 13.54
CA GLU A 275 6.21 5.92 14.61
C GLU A 275 6.51 5.35 16.00
N ARG A 276 6.05 4.14 16.29
CA ARG A 276 6.28 3.51 17.61
C ARG A 276 7.73 3.13 17.86
N ALA A 277 8.52 2.87 16.82
CA ALA A 277 9.92 2.46 16.98
C ALA A 277 10.85 3.64 17.30
N LEU A 278 10.36 4.88 17.15
CA LEU A 278 11.11 6.13 17.34
C LEU A 278 10.59 6.96 18.53
N LEU A 279 9.65 6.39 19.30
CA LEU A 279 9.16 6.88 20.60
C LEU A 279 9.70 5.96 21.70
#